data_AF-A0A1H1B3R2-F1
#
_entry.id   AF-A0A1H1B3R2-F1
#
_cell.length_a   1.000
_cell.length_b   1.000
_cell.length_c   1.000
_cell.angle_alpha   90.00
_cell.angle_beta   90.00
_cell.angle_gamma   90.00
#
_symmetry.space_group_name_H-M   'P 1'
#
loop_
_entity.id
_entity.type
_entity.pdbx_description
1 polymer ?
#
loop_
_entity_poly.entity_id
_entity_poly.type
_entity_poly.pdbx_seq_one_letter_code
_entity_poly.pdbx_strand_id
1 'polypeptide(L)' 'METLSIPNLNARTIEGLRVLAACHGRTLETEARAILEQAARGLTEADEFLASIVTHDQQAP' A
#
# COMPACT_ATOMS: atom_id res chain seq x y z
N MET A 1 12.35 1.29 17.04
CA MET A 1 11.70 1.87 15.84
C MET A 1 12.59 1.51 14.67
N GLU A 2 12.11 0.69 13.74
CA GLU A 2 12.88 0.35 12.54
C GLU A 2 12.68 1.43 11.48
N THR A 3 13.75 1.81 10.80
CA THR A 3 13.73 2.86 9.76
C THR A 3 13.80 2.20 8.40
N LEU A 4 12.80 2.44 7.56
CA LEU A 4 12.80 2.02 6.15
C LEU A 4 13.24 3.20 5.27
N SER A 5 14.38 3.04 4.60
CA SER A 5 14.83 3.98 3.57
C SER A 5 14.38 3.50 2.20
N ILE A 6 13.67 4.36 1.45
CA ILE A 6 13.21 4.04 0.09
C ILE A 6 14.12 4.77 -0.91
N PRO A 7 15.13 4.08 -1.51
CA PRO A 7 16.01 4.69 -2.49
C PRO A 7 15.27 4.91 -3.82
N ASN A 8 15.79 5.84 -4.63
CA ASN A 8 15.35 6.07 -6.00
C ASN A 8 13.88 6.47 -6.17
N LEU A 9 13.29 7.13 -5.17
CA LEU A 9 11.98 7.75 -5.34
C LEU A 9 12.09 8.84 -6.42
N ASN A 10 11.32 8.70 -7.51
CA ASN A 10 11.33 9.71 -8.56
C ASN A 10 10.73 11.03 -8.05
N ALA A 11 11.14 12.14 -8.66
CA ALA A 11 10.74 13.49 -8.22
C ALA A 11 9.22 13.69 -8.24
N ARG A 12 8.51 13.08 -9.20
CA ARG A 12 7.05 13.18 -9.31
C ARG A 12 6.34 12.50 -8.15
N THR A 13 6.84 11.35 -7.71
CA THR A 13 6.31 10.62 -6.54
C THR A 13 6.56 11.42 -5.26
N ILE A 14 7.75 12.00 -5.09
CA ILE A 14 8.04 12.86 -3.93
C ILE A 14 7.08 14.04 -3.89
N GLU A 15 6.86 14.70 -5.02
CA GLU A 15 5.97 15.86 -5.08
C GLU A 15 4.51 15.47 -4.83
N GLY A 16 4.05 14.35 -5.41
CA GLY A 16 2.73 13.80 -5.12
C GLY A 16 2.52 13.54 -3.62
N LEU A 17 3.49 12.94 -2.95
CA LEU A 17 3.43 12.71 -1.50
C LEU A 17 3.36 14.02 -0.71
N ARG A 18 4.10 15.06 -1.10
CA ARG A 18 4.05 16.37 -0.44
C ARG A 18 2.69 17.03 -0.58
N VAL A 19 2.11 16.99 -1.79
CA VAL A 19 0.78 17.53 -2.05
C VAL A 19 -0.27 16.81 -1.20
N LEU A 20 -0.25 15.48 -1.18
CA LEU A 20 -1.18 14.68 -0.37
C LEU A 20 -1.02 14.96 1.13
N ALA A 21 0.22 15.00 1.63
CA ALA A 21 0.49 15.30 3.03
C ALA A 21 -0.05 16.69 3.43
N ALA A 22 0.12 17.70 2.56
CA ALA A 22 -0.43 19.03 2.76
C ALA A 22 -1.97 19.02 2.76
N CYS A 23 -2.60 18.33 1.80
CA CYS A 23 -4.06 18.20 1.73
C CYS A 23 -4.66 17.51 2.96
N HIS A 24 -3.99 16.51 3.51
CA HIS A 24 -4.45 15.75 4.67
C HIS A 24 -4.02 16.35 6.02
N GLY A 25 -3.23 17.43 6.01
CA GLY A 25 -2.70 18.05 7.24
C GLY A 25 -1.73 17.14 8.01
N ARG A 26 -0.95 16.33 7.30
CA ARG A 26 -0.03 15.32 7.85
C ARG A 26 1.43 15.64 7.53
N THR A 27 2.34 15.03 8.27
CA THR A 27 3.76 14.99 7.88
C THR A 27 3.94 14.05 6.69
N LEU A 28 5.02 14.27 5.93
CA LEU A 28 5.36 13.42 4.78
C LEU A 28 5.52 11.94 5.18
N GLU A 29 6.13 11.67 6.33
CA GLU A 29 6.31 10.32 6.85
C GLU A 29 4.98 9.65 7.18
N THR A 30 4.09 10.35 7.87
CA THR A 30 2.77 9.82 8.23
C THR A 30 1.92 9.53 6.99
N GLU A 31 2.00 10.39 5.98
CA GLU A 31 1.28 10.17 4.72
C GLU A 31 1.86 8.99 3.95
N ALA A 32 3.20 8.89 3.84
CA ALA A 32 3.85 7.75 3.21
C ALA A 32 3.49 6.43 3.91
N ARG A 33 3.45 6.42 5.25
CA ARG A 33 3.03 5.26 6.03
C ARG A 33 1.59 4.87 5.73
N ALA A 34 0.66 5.82 5.73
CA ALA A 34 -0.75 5.54 5.45
C ALA A 34 -0.96 4.93 4.05
N ILE A 35 -0.25 5.45 3.04
CA ILE A 35 -0.30 4.92 1.67
C ILE A 35 0.28 3.49 1.62
N LEU A 36 1.41 3.24 2.29
CA LEU A 36 2.00 1.91 2.36
C LEU A 36 1.08 0.90 3.07
N GLU A 37 0.43 1.30 4.16
CA GLU A 37 -0.55 0.47 4.87
C GLU A 37 -1.75 0.12 3.99
N GLN A 38 -2.29 1.11 3.26
CA GLN A 38 -3.39 0.89 2.32
C GLN A 38 -3.00 -0.06 1.19
N ALA A 39 -1.81 0.15 0.59
CA ALA A 39 -1.31 -0.71 -0.48
C ALA A 39 -1.09 -2.15 0.00
N ALA A 40 -0.52 -2.33 1.19
CA ALA A 40 -0.30 -3.65 1.77
C ALA A 40 -1.61 -4.41 2.01
N ARG A 41 -2.64 -3.72 2.53
CA ARG A 41 -3.97 -4.32 2.74
C ARG A 41 -4.63 -4.74 1.43
N GLY A 42 -4.58 -3.87 0.41
CA GLY A 42 -5.15 -4.18 -0.90
C GLY A 42 -4.50 -5.39 -1.57
N LEU A 43 -3.20 -5.62 -1.36
CA LEU A 43 -2.51 -6.83 -1.83
C LEU A 43 -2.99 -8.08 -1.09
N THR A 44 -3.10 -8.03 0.24
CA THR A 44 -3.60 -9.16 1.02
C THR A 44 -5.04 -9.52 0.69
N GLU A 45 -5.92 -8.54 0.52
CA GLU A 45 -7.32 -8.78 0.14
C GLU A 45 -7.43 -9.41 -1.25
N ALA A 46 -6.60 -8.95 -2.20
CA ALA A 46 -6.54 -9.55 -3.54
C ALA A 46 -6.02 -11.00 -3.50
N ASP A 47 -4.99 -11.27 -2.70
CA ASP A 47 -4.43 -12.61 -2.53
C ASP A 47 -5.42 -13.57 -1.85
N GLU A 48 -6.12 -13.12 -0.80
CA GLU A 48 -7.17 -13.88 -0.12
C GLU A 48 -8.34 -14.19 -1.07
N PHE A 49 -8.74 -13.22 -1.88
CA PHE A 49 -9.76 -13.41 -2.91
C PHE A 49 -9.34 -14.48 -3.93
N LEU A 50 -8.13 -14.39 -4.47
CA LEU A 50 -7.61 -15.39 -5.41
C LEU A 50 -7.51 -16.78 -4.78
N ALA A 51 -7.04 -16.88 -3.53
CA ALA A 51 -6.97 -18.13 -2.80
C ALA A 51 -8.37 -18.76 -2.59
N SER A 52 -9.40 -17.93 -2.36
CA SER A 52 -10.78 -18.41 -2.21
C SER A 52 -11.34 -19.02 -3.50
N ILE A 53 -11.04 -18.45 -4.68
CA ILE A 53 -11.47 -18.98 -5.99
C ILE A 53 -10.83 -20.35 -6.26
N VAL A 54 -9.51 -20.46 -6.07
CA VAL A 54 -8.77 -21.72 -6.32
C VAL A 54 -9.24 -22.83 -5.40
N THR A 55 -9.56 -22.52 -4.14
CA THR A 55 -10.04 -23.53 -3.18
C THR A 55 -11.47 -23.99 -3.49
N HIS A 56 -12.32 -23.11 -4.02
CA HIS A 56 -13.69 -23.45 -4.40
C HIS A 56 -13.75 -24.39 -5.62
N ASP A 57 -12.82 -24.25 -6.58
CA ASP A 57 -12.72 -25.08 -7.78
C ASP A 57 -12.27 -26.54 -7.47
N GLN A 58 -11.54 -26.73 -6.37
CA GLN A 58 -11.06 -28.04 -5.90
C GLN A 58 -12.12 -28.84 -5.09
N GLN A 59 -13.28 -28.24 -4.78
CA GLN A 59 -14.37 -28.87 -4.02
C GLN A 59 -15.61 -29.22 -4.85
N ALA A 60 -15.55 -29.07 -6.18
CA ALA A 60 -16.60 -29.58 -7.06
C ALA A 60 -16.56 -31.13 -7.12
N PRO A 61 -17.70 -31.83 -6.91
CA PRO A 61 -17.78 -33.28 -6.96
C PRO A 61 -17.58 -33.87 -8.36
#